data_AF-A0A951UJY0-F1
#
_entry.id   AF-A0A951UJY0-F1
#
_cell.length_a   1.000
_cell.length_b   1.000
_cell.length_c   1.000
_cell.angle_alpha   90.00
_cell.angle_beta   90.00
_cell.angle_gamma   90.00
#
_symmetry.space_group_name_H-M   'P 1'
#
loop_
_entity.id
_entity.type
_entity.pdbx_description
1 polymer ?
#
loop_
_entity_poly.entity_id
_entity_poly.type
_entity_poly.pdbx_seq_one_letter_code
_entity_poly.pdbx_strand_id
1 'polypeptide(L)'
;MSKLIVPPNIIGTDKADLVQGTDKNFPYQIDIEIIGIQVLTNGIIDTRSGDDTINGEAQGFPSKGTGISNSGTVKTGLGNDTITGTGSGGSSSGTGISNSGTIETGLGNDTIFGKGQGGSSSGTGIDNSGTIKTGLGNDTITGTGRGSGIGRYTAPGTGIFNSTTGIISTGGGNDTITGTGEGGTSNDDGKGIGISNQGKISADTGNDKITGIGRGTGYGGDGIGILSSGSISGGTGNDSLTGTGTGSRHIFGGTGGDGIGISNTGKIDGDTGKDSIVGTGTGAQVGFVYPDRTSVGGKGIGISNTGSISGGTEDDSITGVGTGGKGTQDIGFDQGNFVGPGGDGIGIANTSDLGAGNGNDVLTGIGIGGIGKPGSNGRGVGISNTGTGRINAGNGNDQILGYGTTVGIEGNGVNVVGIDGGVGDDLFKARKISGLNAQGNPIESANQDGAVANIFISAGNGNDIFDLGFGSAKLSGGQGYDTLLLPVLGSGIYTIGTPDVNGFLQIKNTASTNVLTVSGIEHILSGGATLV
;
A
#
# COMPACT_ATOMS: atom_id res chain seq x y z
N MET A 1 -29.52 21.97 15.27
CA MET A 1 -29.27 23.04 16.26
C MET A 1 -28.04 23.81 15.84
N SER A 2 -27.81 25.01 16.40
CA SER A 2 -26.46 25.58 16.44
C SER A 2 -25.48 24.58 17.07
N LYS A 3 -24.16 24.84 16.96
CA LYS A 3 -23.08 24.09 17.64
C LYS A 3 -23.54 23.47 18.97
N LEU A 4 -23.36 22.15 19.10
CA LEU A 4 -23.62 21.41 20.33
C LEU A 4 -22.33 21.29 21.15
N ILE A 5 -22.38 21.64 22.43
CA ILE A 5 -21.25 21.49 23.36
C ILE A 5 -21.70 20.57 24.51
N VAL A 6 -20.90 19.54 24.80
CA VAL A 6 -21.14 18.55 25.86
C VAL A 6 -19.96 18.62 26.82
N PRO A 7 -20.15 18.89 28.13
CA PRO A 7 -21.41 18.92 28.89
C PRO A 7 -22.36 20.13 28.62
N PRO A 8 -23.65 20.03 29.02
CA PRO A 8 -24.24 18.96 29.83
C PRO A 8 -24.26 17.61 29.11
N ASN A 9 -24.05 16.52 29.86
CA ASN A 9 -24.00 15.17 29.31
C ASN A 9 -25.34 14.79 28.67
N ILE A 10 -25.27 14.01 27.60
CA ILE A 10 -26.43 13.51 26.87
C ILE A 10 -26.53 12.02 27.18
N ILE A 11 -27.64 11.63 27.81
CA ILE A 11 -27.96 10.25 28.10
C ILE A 11 -29.26 9.93 27.35
N GLY A 12 -29.17 9.01 26.40
CA GLY A 12 -30.24 8.56 25.52
C GLY A 12 -31.28 7.68 26.21
N THR A 13 -32.01 6.91 25.43
CA THR A 13 -33.09 6.02 25.86
C THR A 13 -32.83 4.58 25.41
N ASP A 14 -33.80 3.68 25.58
CA ASP A 14 -33.67 2.31 25.05
C ASP A 14 -34.28 2.21 23.63
N LYS A 15 -34.38 3.34 22.92
CA LYS A 15 -34.90 3.49 21.56
C LYS A 15 -33.95 4.40 20.79
N ALA A 16 -34.02 4.32 19.46
CA ALA A 16 -33.28 5.18 18.55
C ALA A 16 -33.30 6.67 18.96
N ASP A 17 -32.11 7.21 19.19
CA ASP A 17 -31.84 8.58 19.54
C ASP A 17 -31.18 9.34 18.38
N LEU A 18 -31.39 10.66 18.35
CA LEU A 18 -30.73 11.57 17.41
C LEU A 18 -30.00 12.67 18.16
N VAL A 19 -28.67 12.69 18.08
CA VAL A 19 -27.82 13.77 18.57
C VAL A 19 -27.28 14.55 17.39
N GLN A 20 -27.64 15.83 17.26
CA GLN A 20 -27.24 16.63 16.11
C GLN A 20 -26.71 18.01 16.48
N GLY A 21 -25.55 18.35 15.93
CA GLY A 21 -24.94 19.67 16.02
C GLY A 21 -24.57 20.21 14.63
N THR A 22 -24.90 21.47 14.36
CA THR A 22 -24.58 22.13 13.09
C THR A 22 -24.06 23.52 13.34
N ASP A 23 -22.88 23.83 12.82
CA ASP A 23 -22.32 25.18 12.87
C ASP A 23 -21.94 25.65 11.46
N LYS A 24 -22.75 26.59 10.96
CA LYS A 24 -22.58 27.25 9.66
C LYS A 24 -22.33 28.75 9.85
N ASN A 25 -21.91 29.16 11.05
CA ASN A 25 -21.70 30.57 11.31
C ASN A 25 -20.61 31.10 10.40
N PHE A 26 -20.91 32.23 9.75
CA PHE A 26 -20.00 33.01 8.91
C PHE A 26 -19.51 34.28 9.64
N PRO A 27 -18.99 34.23 10.88
CA PRO A 27 -18.34 35.42 11.40
C PRO A 27 -17.11 35.64 10.54
N TYR A 28 -16.91 36.88 10.06
CA TYR A 28 -15.70 37.29 9.33
C TYR A 28 -14.46 37.33 10.26
N GLN A 29 -14.36 36.39 11.20
CA GLN A 29 -13.27 36.25 12.14
C GLN A 29 -12.35 35.14 11.63
N ILE A 30 -11.12 35.54 11.34
CA ILE A 30 -10.02 34.67 10.98
C ILE A 30 -9.64 33.91 12.26
N ASP A 31 -9.30 32.61 12.14
CA ASP A 31 -8.78 31.74 13.22
C ASP A 31 -9.75 31.16 14.27
N ILE A 32 -11.08 31.21 14.06
CA ILE A 32 -12.02 30.47 14.94
C ILE A 32 -12.36 29.11 14.34
N GLU A 33 -12.13 28.04 15.10
CA GLU A 33 -12.60 26.70 14.72
C GLU A 33 -14.13 26.59 14.87
N ILE A 34 -14.79 26.29 13.76
CA ILE A 34 -16.23 26.04 13.70
C ILE A 34 -16.46 24.55 13.95
N ILE A 35 -17.30 24.21 14.92
CA ILE A 35 -17.50 22.82 15.37
C ILE A 35 -18.98 22.48 15.40
N GLY A 36 -19.37 21.37 14.75
CA GLY A 36 -20.75 20.88 14.78
C GLY A 36 -21.13 20.35 16.17
N ILE A 37 -20.43 19.30 16.61
CA ILE A 37 -20.54 18.73 17.96
C ILE A 37 -19.17 18.79 18.65
N GLN A 38 -19.11 19.35 19.86
CA GLN A 38 -17.92 19.39 20.69
C GLN A 38 -18.16 18.65 22.00
N VAL A 39 -17.50 17.51 22.19
CA VAL A 39 -17.50 16.75 23.45
C VAL A 39 -16.21 17.06 24.19
N LEU A 40 -16.30 17.79 25.29
CA LEU A 40 -15.17 18.16 26.13
C LEU A 40 -14.67 16.95 26.94
N THR A 41 -13.50 17.05 27.58
CA THR A 41 -12.83 15.94 28.29
C THR A 41 -13.71 15.18 29.30
N ASN A 42 -14.64 15.87 29.96
CA ASN A 42 -15.58 15.25 30.92
C ASN A 42 -17.02 15.13 30.35
N GLY A 43 -17.19 15.46 29.07
CA GLY A 43 -18.44 15.35 28.35
C GLY A 43 -18.72 13.90 27.97
N ILE A 44 -19.97 13.50 28.12
CA ILE A 44 -20.45 12.16 27.77
C ILE A 44 -21.66 12.29 26.84
N ILE A 45 -21.61 11.60 25.71
CA ILE A 45 -22.78 11.21 24.93
C ILE A 45 -22.90 9.69 25.08
N ASP A 46 -24.03 9.21 25.57
CA ASP A 46 -24.34 7.78 25.75
C ASP A 46 -25.78 7.53 25.28
N THR A 47 -25.99 6.97 24.09
CA THR A 47 -27.33 6.75 23.52
C THR A 47 -27.97 5.41 23.94
N ARG A 48 -27.20 4.54 24.58
CA ARG A 48 -27.59 3.24 25.16
C ARG A 48 -28.07 2.17 24.18
N SER A 49 -29.29 2.24 23.67
CA SER A 49 -29.87 1.16 22.88
C SER A 49 -30.85 1.68 21.85
N GLY A 50 -30.95 0.98 20.73
CA GLY A 50 -31.65 1.43 19.54
C GLY A 50 -30.66 1.70 18.42
N ASP A 51 -31.15 1.84 17.19
CA ASP A 51 -30.31 2.24 16.06
C ASP A 51 -30.12 3.77 16.13
N ASP A 52 -29.05 4.21 16.77
CA ASP A 52 -28.83 5.60 17.13
C ASP A 52 -28.07 6.39 16.05
N THR A 53 -28.26 7.71 16.04
CA THR A 53 -27.55 8.59 15.09
C THR A 53 -26.94 9.81 15.79
N ILE A 54 -25.64 10.00 15.59
CA ILE A 54 -24.89 11.19 16.02
C ILE A 54 -24.35 11.91 14.78
N ASN A 55 -24.76 13.16 14.56
CA ASN A 55 -24.40 13.92 13.36
C ASN A 55 -23.85 15.32 13.68
N GLY A 56 -22.57 15.54 13.37
CA GLY A 56 -21.91 16.84 13.46
C GLY A 56 -21.58 17.42 12.08
N GLU A 57 -22.08 18.61 11.77
CA GLU A 57 -21.76 19.34 10.55
C GLU A 57 -21.12 20.70 10.87
N ALA A 58 -19.99 21.02 10.26
CA ALA A 58 -19.35 22.32 10.34
C ALA A 58 -18.96 22.87 8.96
N GLN A 59 -19.27 24.14 8.71
CA GLN A 59 -18.81 24.88 7.53
C GLN A 59 -17.99 26.08 8.01
N GLY A 60 -16.67 25.91 8.08
CA GLY A 60 -15.74 27.00 8.35
C GLY A 60 -15.65 27.88 7.11
N PHE A 61 -16.05 29.15 7.20
CA PHE A 61 -15.65 30.16 6.22
C PHE A 61 -15.39 31.48 6.95
N PRO A 62 -14.16 32.03 6.90
CA PRO A 62 -12.96 31.57 6.20
C PRO A 62 -12.11 30.52 6.97
N SER A 63 -12.58 30.05 8.13
CA SER A 63 -11.76 29.32 9.11
C SER A 63 -11.81 27.78 8.97
N LYS A 64 -11.30 27.07 9.99
CA LYS A 64 -11.31 25.60 10.10
C LYS A 64 -12.74 25.12 10.44
N GLY A 65 -13.17 24.03 9.81
CA GLY A 65 -14.44 23.37 10.12
C GLY A 65 -14.23 21.94 10.59
N THR A 66 -14.78 21.59 11.76
CA THR A 66 -14.73 20.24 12.35
C THR A 66 -16.15 19.71 12.62
N GLY A 67 -16.54 18.61 11.98
CA GLY A 67 -17.89 18.05 12.16
C GLY A 67 -18.15 17.63 13.61
N ILE A 68 -17.33 16.69 14.09
CA ILE A 68 -17.33 16.23 15.49
C ILE A 68 -15.92 16.40 16.07
N SER A 69 -15.81 17.09 17.20
CA SER A 69 -14.59 17.17 18.00
C SER A 69 -14.85 16.48 19.34
N ASN A 70 -14.22 15.32 19.55
CA ASN A 70 -14.37 14.52 20.76
C ASN A 70 -13.06 14.49 21.57
N SER A 71 -13.10 15.05 22.78
CA SER A 71 -12.08 14.86 23.82
C SER A 71 -12.58 14.04 25.01
N GLY A 72 -13.88 13.72 25.03
CA GLY A 72 -14.54 13.00 26.13
C GLY A 72 -14.91 11.58 25.74
N THR A 73 -16.17 11.22 25.93
CA THR A 73 -16.68 9.87 25.64
C THR A 73 -17.96 9.93 24.82
N VAL A 74 -17.98 9.17 23.72
CA VAL A 74 -19.16 8.91 22.89
C VAL A 74 -19.42 7.41 22.92
N LYS A 75 -20.61 7.00 23.33
CA LYS A 75 -21.09 5.62 23.39
C LYS A 75 -22.45 5.52 22.72
N THR A 76 -22.65 4.49 21.88
CA THR A 76 -23.96 4.27 21.25
C THR A 76 -24.69 3.03 21.77
N GLY A 77 -23.96 1.94 22.02
CA GLY A 77 -24.39 0.84 22.87
C GLY A 77 -24.93 -0.36 22.08
N LEU A 78 -26.24 -0.61 22.11
CA LEU A 78 -26.86 -1.74 21.41
C LEU A 78 -27.66 -1.26 20.21
N GLY A 79 -27.36 -1.73 19.01
CA GLY A 79 -28.09 -1.33 17.80
C GLY A 79 -27.14 -1.19 16.63
N ASN A 80 -27.66 -0.86 15.45
CA ASN A 80 -26.83 -0.52 14.31
C ASN A 80 -26.69 1.00 14.29
N ASP A 81 -25.64 1.50 14.93
CA ASP A 81 -25.48 2.92 15.20
C ASP A 81 -24.74 3.65 14.09
N THR A 82 -24.96 4.96 13.98
CA THR A 82 -24.27 5.79 12.99
C THR A 82 -23.71 7.06 13.61
N ILE A 83 -22.40 7.25 13.50
CA ILE A 83 -21.70 8.47 13.87
C ILE A 83 -21.15 9.14 12.62
N THR A 84 -21.64 10.34 12.31
CA THR A 84 -21.24 11.11 11.12
C THR A 84 -20.66 12.47 11.50
N GLY A 85 -19.43 12.73 11.07
CA GLY A 85 -18.80 14.05 11.15
C GLY A 85 -18.47 14.61 9.77
N THR A 86 -19.00 15.78 9.43
CA THR A 86 -18.66 16.50 8.20
C THR A 86 -18.08 17.87 8.53
N GLY A 87 -16.82 18.12 8.16
CA GLY A 87 -16.15 19.41 8.33
C GLY A 87 -15.64 19.96 7.00
N SER A 88 -16.04 21.18 6.65
CA SER A 88 -15.49 21.93 5.53
C SER A 88 -14.67 23.10 6.05
N GLY A 89 -13.40 23.19 5.66
CA GLY A 89 -12.58 24.38 5.85
C GLY A 89 -12.82 25.38 4.72
N GLY A 90 -12.81 26.66 5.03
CA GLY A 90 -13.09 27.72 4.04
C GLY A 90 -11.81 28.10 3.31
N SER A 91 -10.92 28.79 4.02
CA SER A 91 -9.54 29.02 3.61
C SER A 91 -8.55 28.17 4.43
N SER A 92 -9.05 27.32 5.35
CA SER A 92 -8.26 26.50 6.26
C SER A 92 -8.58 25.01 6.09
N SER A 93 -8.23 24.17 7.07
CA SER A 93 -8.46 22.73 7.05
C SER A 93 -9.92 22.36 7.36
N GLY A 94 -10.35 21.22 6.84
CA GLY A 94 -11.64 20.61 7.17
C GLY A 94 -11.45 19.22 7.76
N THR A 95 -12.07 18.95 8.90
CA THR A 95 -11.98 17.67 9.60
C THR A 95 -13.37 17.07 9.82
N GLY A 96 -13.61 15.85 9.38
CA GLY A 96 -14.88 15.17 9.62
C GLY A 96 -15.08 14.88 11.11
N ILE A 97 -14.26 13.96 11.63
CA ILE A 97 -14.22 13.57 13.04
C ILE A 97 -12.80 13.79 13.56
N SER A 98 -12.64 14.56 14.63
CA SER A 98 -11.40 14.66 15.41
C SER A 98 -11.63 14.00 16.76
N ASN A 99 -10.95 12.89 17.00
CA ASN A 99 -11.08 12.09 18.22
C ASN A 99 -9.76 12.09 19.01
N SER A 100 -9.80 12.67 20.20
CA SER A 100 -8.75 12.60 21.22
C SER A 100 -9.23 11.89 22.50
N GLY A 101 -10.53 11.61 22.58
CA GLY A 101 -11.15 10.83 23.65
C GLY A 101 -11.48 9.41 23.21
N THR A 102 -12.65 8.93 23.60
CA THR A 102 -13.15 7.59 23.29
C THR A 102 -14.43 7.65 22.46
N ILE A 103 -14.49 6.84 21.40
CA ILE A 103 -15.71 6.49 20.66
C ILE A 103 -15.87 4.97 20.77
N GLU A 104 -17.03 4.51 21.26
CA GLU A 104 -17.38 3.10 21.45
C GLU A 104 -18.79 2.85 20.90
N THR A 105 -18.97 2.03 19.86
CA THR A 105 -20.32 1.83 19.29
C THR A 105 -21.06 0.61 19.86
N GLY A 106 -20.38 -0.49 20.19
CA GLY A 106 -20.90 -1.54 21.07
C GLY A 106 -21.31 -2.83 20.34
N LEU A 107 -22.59 -3.21 20.41
CA LEU A 107 -23.11 -4.40 19.72
C LEU A 107 -24.01 -3.98 18.56
N GLY A 108 -23.79 -4.57 17.40
CA GLY A 108 -24.56 -4.35 16.18
C GLY A 108 -23.64 -3.97 15.02
N ASN A 109 -24.19 -3.71 13.84
CA ASN A 109 -23.38 -3.34 12.68
C ASN A 109 -23.27 -1.82 12.63
N ASP A 110 -22.23 -1.27 13.22
CA ASP A 110 -22.09 0.16 13.44
C ASP A 110 -21.37 0.86 12.29
N THR A 111 -21.61 2.16 12.13
CA THR A 111 -20.97 2.99 11.11
C THR A 111 -20.38 4.26 11.71
N ILE A 112 -19.07 4.45 11.53
CA ILE A 112 -18.37 5.71 11.82
C ILE A 112 -17.92 6.33 10.50
N PHE A 113 -18.44 7.50 10.17
CA PHE A 113 -18.20 8.19 8.91
C PHE A 113 -17.65 9.61 9.13
N GLY A 114 -16.41 9.85 8.73
CA GLY A 114 -15.77 11.16 8.77
C GLY A 114 -15.50 11.71 7.37
N LYS A 115 -15.99 12.92 7.07
CA LYS A 115 -15.71 13.64 5.83
C LYS A 115 -15.08 15.01 6.11
N GLY A 116 -13.82 15.17 5.71
CA GLY A 116 -13.09 16.43 5.80
C GLY A 116 -12.81 17.01 4.43
N GLN A 117 -13.28 18.23 4.17
CA GLN A 117 -12.95 18.97 2.97
C GLN A 117 -12.12 20.19 3.35
N GLY A 118 -10.85 20.19 2.96
CA GLY A 118 -10.00 21.36 3.05
C GLY A 118 -10.52 22.48 2.16
N GLY A 119 -10.19 23.72 2.52
CA GLY A 119 -10.52 24.92 1.76
C GLY A 119 -9.37 25.39 0.87
N SER A 120 -8.35 25.99 1.50
CA SER A 120 -7.03 26.24 0.89
C SER A 120 -5.92 25.40 1.55
N SER A 121 -6.31 24.44 2.38
CA SER A 121 -5.44 23.61 3.23
C SER A 121 -5.92 22.15 3.21
N SER A 122 -5.46 21.35 4.17
CA SER A 122 -5.73 19.91 4.24
C SER A 122 -7.19 19.55 4.53
N GLY A 123 -7.62 18.41 4.01
CA GLY A 123 -8.89 17.78 4.40
C GLY A 123 -8.62 16.43 5.06
N THR A 124 -9.17 16.20 6.26
CA THR A 124 -9.01 14.93 6.99
C THR A 124 -10.37 14.32 7.30
N GLY A 125 -10.64 13.09 6.85
CA GLY A 125 -11.88 12.39 7.16
C GLY A 125 -12.03 12.12 8.65
N ILE A 126 -11.14 11.27 9.18
CA ILE A 126 -11.04 10.93 10.60
C ILE A 126 -9.61 11.23 11.07
N ASP A 127 -9.49 12.06 12.10
CA ASP A 127 -8.24 12.37 12.81
C ASP A 127 -8.33 11.76 14.22
N ASN A 128 -7.72 10.59 14.39
CA ASN A 128 -7.75 9.82 15.63
C ASN A 128 -6.42 9.90 16.37
N SER A 129 -6.47 10.41 17.60
CA SER A 129 -5.39 10.39 18.59
C SER A 129 -5.80 9.73 19.91
N GLY A 130 -7.07 9.39 20.04
CA GLY A 130 -7.64 8.64 21.16
C GLY A 130 -7.98 7.21 20.77
N THR A 131 -9.13 6.72 21.22
CA THR A 131 -9.60 5.35 20.97
C THR A 131 -10.90 5.35 20.17
N ILE A 132 -10.96 4.52 19.13
CA ILE A 132 -12.17 4.14 18.42
C ILE A 132 -12.33 2.62 18.55
N LYS A 133 -13.49 2.18 19.04
CA LYS A 133 -13.86 0.77 19.19
C LYS A 133 -15.26 0.54 18.66
N THR A 134 -15.45 -0.42 17.77
CA THR A 134 -16.79 -0.69 17.24
C THR A 134 -17.50 -1.86 17.93
N GLY A 135 -16.79 -2.94 18.28
CA GLY A 135 -17.25 -3.92 19.24
C GLY A 135 -17.62 -5.25 18.60
N LEU A 136 -18.88 -5.70 18.69
CA LEU A 136 -19.31 -6.93 18.01
C LEU A 136 -20.33 -6.59 16.92
N GLY A 137 -20.15 -7.16 15.74
CA GLY A 137 -20.97 -6.95 14.55
C GLY A 137 -20.08 -6.72 13.35
N ASN A 138 -20.67 -6.53 12.17
CA ASN A 138 -19.92 -6.18 10.96
C ASN A 138 -19.87 -4.66 10.84
N ASP A 139 -18.85 -4.06 11.42
CA ASP A 139 -18.73 -2.62 11.58
C ASP A 139 -18.05 -1.95 10.38
N THR A 140 -18.31 -0.65 10.22
CA THR A 140 -17.72 0.15 9.15
C THR A 140 -17.14 1.46 9.68
N ILE A 141 -15.85 1.67 9.49
CA ILE A 141 -15.16 2.94 9.73
C ILE A 141 -14.71 3.50 8.39
N THR A 142 -15.23 4.67 8.01
CA THR A 142 -14.89 5.33 6.74
C THR A 142 -14.44 6.76 6.96
N GLY A 143 -13.21 7.08 6.52
CA GLY A 143 -12.69 8.43 6.48
C GLY A 143 -12.45 8.90 5.05
N THR A 144 -13.03 10.04 4.66
CA THR A 144 -12.77 10.71 3.38
C THR A 144 -12.18 12.10 3.62
N GLY A 145 -10.93 12.29 3.20
CA GLY A 145 -10.24 13.58 3.27
C GLY A 145 -9.92 14.11 1.89
N ARG A 146 -10.36 15.33 1.59
CA ARG A 146 -10.05 16.00 0.34
C ARG A 146 -9.34 17.31 0.62
N GLY A 147 -8.08 17.42 0.19
CA GLY A 147 -7.39 18.69 0.12
C GLY A 147 -8.07 19.60 -0.89
N SER A 148 -7.98 20.91 -0.68
CA SER A 148 -8.36 21.90 -1.69
C SER A 148 -7.30 22.98 -1.67
N GLY A 149 -6.71 23.23 -2.84
CA GLY A 149 -5.67 24.21 -2.98
C GLY A 149 -6.18 25.37 -3.84
N ILE A 150 -6.24 26.57 -3.27
CA ILE A 150 -6.34 27.81 -4.04
C ILE A 150 -4.92 28.37 -4.15
N GLY A 151 -4.39 28.48 -5.36
CA GLY A 151 -3.07 29.05 -5.61
C GLY A 151 -1.92 28.05 -5.56
N ARG A 152 -0.85 28.39 -4.82
CA ARG A 152 0.42 27.62 -4.68
C ARG A 152 0.58 27.06 -3.27
N TYR A 153 -0.47 26.41 -2.78
CA TYR A 153 -0.39 25.68 -1.51
C TYR A 153 -0.64 24.20 -1.76
N THR A 154 0.26 23.36 -1.25
CA THR A 154 0.08 21.92 -1.17
C THR A 154 -0.94 21.61 -0.08
N ALA A 155 -2.12 21.16 -0.48
CA ALA A 155 -3.19 20.80 0.43
C ALA A 155 -3.37 19.28 0.39
N PRO A 156 -2.88 18.52 1.39
CA PRO A 156 -3.05 17.08 1.39
C PRO A 156 -4.49 16.68 1.74
N GLY A 157 -4.97 15.57 1.17
CA GLY A 157 -6.18 14.90 1.62
C GLY A 157 -5.84 13.61 2.32
N THR A 158 -6.31 13.42 3.55
CA THR A 158 -6.09 12.21 4.34
C THR A 158 -7.42 11.57 4.73
N GLY A 159 -7.68 10.33 4.31
CA GLY A 159 -8.90 9.62 4.67
C GLY A 159 -8.99 9.38 6.17
N ILE A 160 -8.10 8.55 6.69
CA ILE A 160 -7.96 8.27 8.12
C ILE A 160 -6.53 8.58 8.55
N PHE A 161 -6.36 9.46 9.52
CA PHE A 161 -5.11 9.69 10.22
C PHE A 161 -5.23 9.10 11.62
N ASN A 162 -4.45 8.06 11.91
CA ASN A 162 -4.36 7.44 13.24
C ASN A 162 -2.98 7.77 13.82
N SER A 163 -2.94 8.68 14.79
CA SER A 163 -1.68 9.18 15.38
C SER A 163 -0.98 8.11 16.22
N THR A 164 0.22 8.41 16.72
CA THR A 164 1.02 7.48 17.53
C THR A 164 0.29 6.94 18.77
N THR A 165 -0.60 7.73 19.38
CA THR A 165 -1.42 7.31 20.53
C THR A 165 -2.78 6.77 20.11
N GLY A 166 -3.12 6.89 18.83
CA GLY A 166 -4.39 6.48 18.27
C GLY A 166 -4.54 4.97 18.23
N ILE A 167 -5.70 4.50 18.69
CA ILE A 167 -6.11 3.09 18.62
C ILE A 167 -7.42 3.02 17.84
N ILE A 168 -7.46 2.16 16.84
CA ILE A 168 -8.67 1.71 16.15
C ILE A 168 -8.74 0.18 16.32
N SER A 169 -9.85 -0.32 16.84
CA SER A 169 -10.12 -1.75 17.07
C SER A 169 -11.57 -2.01 16.67
N THR A 170 -11.82 -2.96 15.78
CA THR A 170 -13.19 -3.22 15.31
C THR A 170 -13.87 -4.34 16.09
N GLY A 171 -13.11 -5.31 16.59
CA GLY A 171 -13.56 -6.26 17.59
C GLY A 171 -13.96 -7.60 16.99
N GLY A 172 -15.25 -7.89 16.85
CA GLY A 172 -15.68 -9.20 16.36
C GLY A 172 -16.75 -9.12 15.29
N GLY A 173 -16.50 -9.71 14.13
CA GLY A 173 -17.37 -9.69 12.96
C GLY A 173 -16.55 -9.38 11.72
N ASN A 174 -17.17 -9.32 10.54
CA ASN A 174 -16.45 -8.99 9.31
C ASN A 174 -16.47 -7.47 9.11
N ASP A 175 -15.45 -6.80 9.61
CA ASP A 175 -15.37 -5.36 9.72
C ASP A 175 -14.74 -4.72 8.48
N THR A 176 -14.99 -3.42 8.29
CA THR A 176 -14.41 -2.63 7.20
C THR A 176 -13.88 -1.30 7.68
N ILE A 177 -12.58 -1.07 7.48
CA ILE A 177 -11.90 0.21 7.68
C ILE A 177 -11.49 0.75 6.30
N THR A 178 -12.06 1.88 5.88
CA THR A 178 -11.73 2.52 4.59
C THR A 178 -11.28 3.96 4.77
N GLY A 179 -10.06 4.26 4.33
CA GLY A 179 -9.55 5.62 4.22
C GLY A 179 -9.39 6.03 2.76
N THR A 180 -10.02 7.14 2.35
CA THR A 180 -9.83 7.75 1.02
C THR A 180 -9.27 9.16 1.17
N GLY A 181 -8.07 9.39 0.63
CA GLY A 181 -7.40 10.69 0.60
C GLY A 181 -7.21 11.21 -0.82
N GLU A 182 -7.72 12.40 -1.10
CA GLU A 182 -7.54 13.09 -2.38
C GLU A 182 -6.77 14.39 -2.17
N GLY A 183 -5.62 14.54 -2.83
CA GLY A 183 -4.86 15.78 -2.79
C GLY A 183 -5.66 17.00 -3.28
N GLY A 184 -5.18 18.20 -2.98
CA GLY A 184 -5.72 19.46 -3.47
C GLY A 184 -5.37 19.77 -4.92
N THR A 185 -6.33 20.29 -5.68
CA THR A 185 -6.25 20.54 -7.14
C THR A 185 -5.44 21.78 -7.53
N SER A 186 -4.55 22.28 -6.66
CA SER A 186 -3.73 23.47 -6.93
C SER A 186 -2.63 23.19 -7.95
N ASN A 187 -1.86 24.23 -8.28
CA ASN A 187 -0.68 24.13 -9.14
C ASN A 187 0.51 23.41 -8.47
N ASP A 188 0.33 22.77 -7.32
CA ASP A 188 1.38 22.08 -6.60
C ASP A 188 1.03 20.59 -6.43
N ASP A 189 1.97 19.84 -5.85
CA ASP A 189 1.89 18.39 -5.64
C ASP A 189 0.89 18.05 -4.52
N GLY A 190 -0.41 18.06 -4.85
CA GLY A 190 -1.48 17.67 -3.95
C GLY A 190 -1.36 16.20 -3.56
N LYS A 191 -0.89 15.92 -2.34
CA LYS A 191 -0.72 14.55 -1.84
C LYS A 191 -2.04 13.96 -1.32
N GLY A 192 -2.43 12.78 -1.79
CA GLY A 192 -3.56 12.02 -1.26
C GLY A 192 -3.10 10.81 -0.46
N ILE A 193 -3.56 10.66 0.78
CA ILE A 193 -3.25 9.52 1.65
C ILE A 193 -4.54 8.83 2.10
N GLY A 194 -4.73 7.56 1.76
CA GLY A 194 -5.90 6.81 2.20
C GLY A 194 -5.94 6.63 3.71
N ILE A 195 -5.00 5.84 4.24
CA ILE A 195 -4.81 5.61 5.67
C ILE A 195 -3.37 6.00 6.03
N SER A 196 -3.21 6.87 7.02
CA SER A 196 -1.93 7.20 7.65
C SER A 196 -1.93 6.69 9.08
N ASN A 197 -1.30 5.55 9.33
CA ASN A 197 -1.24 4.91 10.64
C ASN A 197 0.13 5.08 11.30
N GLN A 198 0.15 5.73 12.45
CA GLN A 198 1.32 5.87 13.33
C GLN A 198 1.11 5.14 14.67
N GLY A 199 -0.14 4.77 14.99
CA GLY A 199 -0.53 4.09 16.22
C GLY A 199 -0.87 2.62 15.97
N LYS A 200 -2.01 2.16 16.50
CA LYS A 200 -2.50 0.77 16.32
C LYS A 200 -3.82 0.75 15.54
N ILE A 201 -3.89 -0.09 14.51
CA ILE A 201 -5.12 -0.56 13.89
C ILE A 201 -5.18 -2.08 14.06
N SER A 202 -6.29 -2.59 14.58
CA SER A 202 -6.58 -4.01 14.85
C SER A 202 -7.95 -4.30 14.27
N ALA A 203 -8.10 -5.28 13.39
CA ALA A 203 -9.45 -5.73 13.02
C ALA A 203 -10.00 -6.84 13.95
N ASP A 204 -9.09 -7.46 14.71
CA ASP A 204 -9.35 -8.35 15.84
C ASP A 204 -9.88 -9.74 15.42
N THR A 205 -11.19 -9.98 15.24
CA THR A 205 -11.71 -11.30 14.85
C THR A 205 -12.77 -11.21 13.77
N GLY A 206 -12.63 -11.98 12.69
CA GLY A 206 -13.56 -12.03 11.56
C GLY A 206 -12.80 -12.05 10.24
N ASN A 207 -13.49 -11.89 9.11
CA ASN A 207 -12.82 -11.70 7.82
C ASN A 207 -12.90 -10.22 7.48
N ASP A 208 -11.88 -9.49 7.91
CA ASP A 208 -11.88 -8.04 7.95
C ASP A 208 -11.28 -7.41 6.70
N LYS A 209 -11.61 -6.14 6.48
CA LYS A 209 -11.10 -5.38 5.36
C LYS A 209 -10.55 -4.03 5.78
N ILE A 210 -9.26 -3.82 5.55
CA ILE A 210 -8.59 -2.54 5.74
C ILE A 210 -8.16 -2.01 4.36
N THR A 211 -8.77 -0.91 3.91
CA THR A 211 -8.55 -0.35 2.57
C THR A 211 -8.10 1.11 2.63
N GLY A 212 -6.92 1.40 2.09
CA GLY A 212 -6.41 2.75 1.90
C GLY A 212 -6.36 3.13 0.42
N ILE A 213 -7.01 4.24 0.05
CA ILE A 213 -7.01 4.79 -1.32
C ILE A 213 -6.42 6.20 -1.28
N GLY A 214 -5.23 6.38 -1.83
CA GLY A 214 -4.58 7.67 -1.98
C GLY A 214 -4.53 8.12 -3.43
N ARG A 215 -5.08 9.29 -3.71
CA ARG A 215 -5.04 9.93 -5.03
C ARG A 215 -4.30 11.25 -4.93
N GLY A 216 -3.14 11.29 -5.55
CA GLY A 216 -2.51 12.54 -5.86
C GLY A 216 -3.40 13.38 -6.78
N THR A 217 -3.30 14.70 -6.68
CA THR A 217 -3.90 15.65 -7.62
C THR A 217 -2.95 16.82 -7.84
N GLY A 218 -3.32 17.76 -8.72
CA GLY A 218 -2.45 18.87 -9.09
C GLY A 218 -1.36 18.47 -10.09
N TYR A 219 -0.21 19.15 -10.05
CA TYR A 219 0.88 18.94 -11.02
C TYR A 219 1.94 17.98 -10.50
N GLY A 220 1.60 16.70 -10.32
CA GLY A 220 2.58 15.72 -9.83
C GLY A 220 2.38 15.34 -8.37
N GLY A 221 1.22 15.63 -7.78
CA GLY A 221 0.86 15.13 -6.47
C GLY A 221 0.89 13.61 -6.39
N ASP A 222 1.39 13.11 -5.25
CA ASP A 222 1.54 11.69 -4.96
C ASP A 222 0.26 11.08 -4.38
N GLY A 223 0.00 9.82 -4.70
CA GLY A 223 -1.05 9.02 -4.06
C GLY A 223 -0.44 7.89 -3.23
N ILE A 224 -0.78 7.83 -1.94
CA ILE A 224 -0.39 6.73 -1.05
C ILE A 224 -1.63 6.04 -0.49
N GLY A 225 -1.82 4.76 -0.79
CA GLY A 225 -2.94 3.99 -0.26
C GLY A 225 -2.88 3.89 1.26
N ILE A 226 -1.87 3.18 1.76
CA ILE A 226 -1.61 3.00 3.19
C ILE A 226 -0.18 3.47 3.51
N LEU A 227 -0.05 4.41 4.44
CA LEU A 227 1.20 4.84 5.02
C LEU A 227 1.23 4.36 6.48
N SER A 228 2.02 3.34 6.78
CA SER A 228 2.11 2.78 8.14
C SER A 228 3.51 2.96 8.72
N SER A 229 3.61 3.66 9.84
CA SER A 229 4.75 3.62 10.75
C SER A 229 4.39 3.02 12.12
N GLY A 230 3.11 2.71 12.33
CA GLY A 230 2.59 2.02 13.50
C GLY A 230 2.40 0.52 13.27
N SER A 231 1.44 -0.08 13.97
CA SER A 231 1.02 -1.47 13.79
C SER A 231 -0.32 -1.55 13.09
N ILE A 232 -0.43 -2.40 12.08
CA ILE A 232 -1.69 -2.85 11.48
C ILE A 232 -1.72 -4.38 11.60
N SER A 233 -2.84 -4.92 12.09
CA SER A 233 -3.09 -6.34 12.26
C SER A 233 -4.48 -6.66 11.72
N GLY A 234 -4.58 -7.73 10.91
CA GLY A 234 -5.85 -8.34 10.53
C GLY A 234 -6.50 -8.92 11.78
N GLY A 235 -5.87 -9.95 12.34
CA GLY A 235 -6.30 -10.57 13.59
C GLY A 235 -6.59 -12.04 13.37
N THR A 236 -7.81 -12.49 13.63
CA THR A 236 -8.19 -13.88 13.36
C THR A 236 -9.25 -13.96 12.27
N GLY A 237 -9.01 -14.77 11.25
CA GLY A 237 -9.90 -14.99 10.12
C GLY A 237 -9.20 -14.61 8.82
N ASN A 238 -9.91 -14.58 7.69
CA ASN A 238 -9.27 -14.33 6.39
C ASN A 238 -9.34 -12.84 6.07
N ASP A 239 -8.32 -12.09 6.45
CA ASP A 239 -8.32 -10.64 6.40
C ASP A 239 -7.76 -10.10 5.08
N SER A 240 -8.18 -8.89 4.72
CA SER A 240 -7.73 -8.19 3.52
C SER A 240 -7.22 -6.79 3.83
N LEU A 241 -5.92 -6.59 3.66
CA LEU A 241 -5.26 -5.30 3.72
C LEU A 241 -4.91 -4.82 2.31
N THR A 242 -5.63 -3.81 1.81
CA THR A 242 -5.43 -3.27 0.45
C THR A 242 -5.02 -1.81 0.47
N GLY A 243 -3.85 -1.50 -0.08
CA GLY A 243 -3.40 -0.13 -0.35
C GLY A 243 -3.36 0.18 -1.84
N THR A 244 -4.06 1.22 -2.28
CA THR A 244 -4.02 1.74 -3.66
C THR A 244 -3.54 3.19 -3.70
N GLY A 245 -2.38 3.42 -4.32
CA GLY A 245 -1.81 4.74 -4.55
C GLY A 245 -1.79 5.11 -6.03
N THR A 246 -2.33 6.27 -6.37
CA THR A 246 -2.31 6.80 -7.74
C THR A 246 -1.74 8.20 -7.75
N GLY A 247 -0.61 8.38 -8.43
CA GLY A 247 -0.04 9.71 -8.66
C GLY A 247 -0.85 10.52 -9.67
N SER A 248 -0.67 11.84 -9.68
CA SER A 248 -1.34 12.74 -10.62
C SER A 248 -0.45 13.23 -11.75
N ARG A 249 -1.10 13.54 -12.88
CA ARG A 249 -0.43 14.03 -14.09
C ARG A 249 0.12 15.43 -13.88
N HIS A 250 1.41 15.61 -14.13
CA HIS A 250 2.04 16.93 -14.21
C HIS A 250 1.78 17.58 -15.58
N ILE A 251 1.03 18.69 -15.67
CA ILE A 251 0.61 19.25 -16.98
C ILE A 251 1.69 20.08 -17.68
N PHE A 252 2.58 20.77 -16.94
CA PHE A 252 3.51 21.76 -17.49
C PHE A 252 5.00 21.37 -17.43
N GLY A 253 5.30 20.09 -17.73
CA GLY A 253 6.65 19.51 -17.66
C GLY A 253 7.20 19.36 -16.23
N GLY A 254 7.81 18.22 -15.92
CA GLY A 254 8.23 17.86 -14.57
C GLY A 254 8.23 16.34 -14.38
N THR A 255 8.25 15.88 -13.14
CA THR A 255 8.02 14.48 -12.78
C THR A 255 6.53 14.24 -12.60
N GLY A 256 6.02 13.10 -13.07
CA GLY A 256 4.68 12.67 -12.72
C GLY A 256 4.62 12.33 -11.23
N GLY A 257 3.46 12.45 -10.61
CA GLY A 257 3.31 12.06 -9.21
C GLY A 257 3.50 10.57 -9.03
N ASP A 258 4.03 10.19 -7.88
CA ASP A 258 4.25 8.79 -7.53
C ASP A 258 2.96 8.16 -7.01
N GLY A 259 2.74 6.89 -7.33
CA GLY A 259 1.68 6.07 -6.76
C GLY A 259 2.28 4.96 -5.92
N ILE A 260 1.98 4.94 -4.62
CA ILE A 260 2.46 3.93 -3.68
C ILE A 260 1.26 3.22 -3.05
N GLY A 261 1.13 1.90 -3.25
CA GLY A 261 0.05 1.12 -2.66
C GLY A 261 0.15 1.08 -1.13
N ILE A 262 1.20 0.43 -0.63
CA ILE A 262 1.52 0.34 0.80
C ILE A 262 2.95 0.86 1.02
N SER A 263 3.11 1.79 1.94
CA SER A 263 4.40 2.28 2.45
C SER A 263 4.51 1.94 3.93
N ASN A 264 5.31 0.93 4.25
CA ASN A 264 5.47 0.42 5.61
C ASN A 264 6.86 0.70 6.18
N THR A 265 6.90 1.37 7.32
CA THR A 265 8.08 1.49 8.19
C THR A 265 7.83 0.93 9.59
N GLY A 266 6.63 0.42 9.85
CA GLY A 266 6.18 -0.14 11.12
C GLY A 266 5.99 -1.66 11.02
N LYS A 267 4.90 -2.17 11.60
CA LYS A 267 4.51 -3.58 11.52
C LYS A 267 3.18 -3.73 10.78
N ILE A 268 3.13 -4.67 9.84
CA ILE A 268 1.91 -5.19 9.23
C ILE A 268 1.92 -6.71 9.44
N ASP A 269 0.82 -7.26 9.95
CA ASP A 269 0.65 -8.69 10.20
C ASP A 269 -0.74 -9.12 9.73
N GLY A 270 -0.86 -10.22 9.00
CA GLY A 270 -2.17 -10.88 8.82
C GLY A 270 -2.61 -11.62 10.09
N ASP A 271 -1.64 -12.07 10.90
CA ASP A 271 -1.83 -12.88 12.11
C ASP A 271 -2.32 -14.31 11.82
N THR A 272 -3.62 -14.61 11.96
CA THR A 272 -4.15 -15.99 11.85
C THR A 272 -5.28 -16.07 10.86
N GLY A 273 -5.21 -17.03 9.94
CA GLY A 273 -6.16 -17.23 8.86
C GLY A 273 -5.45 -17.07 7.52
N LYS A 274 -6.23 -17.01 6.42
CA LYS A 274 -5.69 -16.88 5.05
C LYS A 274 -5.77 -15.44 4.59
N ASP A 275 -4.74 -14.70 4.90
CA ASP A 275 -4.71 -13.26 4.78
C ASP A 275 -4.23 -12.77 3.41
N SER A 276 -4.63 -11.56 3.06
CA SER A 276 -4.23 -10.92 1.81
C SER A 276 -3.75 -9.50 2.00
N ILE A 277 -2.45 -9.28 1.77
CA ILE A 277 -1.80 -7.97 1.80
C ILE A 277 -1.51 -7.54 0.37
N VAL A 278 -2.27 -6.57 -0.13
CA VAL A 278 -2.20 -6.10 -1.52
C VAL A 278 -1.82 -4.63 -1.60
N GLY A 279 -0.68 -4.34 -2.22
CA GLY A 279 -0.26 -2.98 -2.55
C GLY A 279 -0.29 -2.74 -4.05
N THR A 280 -1.05 -1.75 -4.51
CA THR A 280 -1.07 -1.30 -5.92
C THR A 280 -0.64 0.15 -6.03
N GLY A 281 0.48 0.40 -6.73
CA GLY A 281 1.00 1.74 -6.99
C GLY A 281 1.01 2.05 -8.48
N THR A 282 0.35 3.14 -8.87
CA THR A 282 0.34 3.64 -10.26
C THR A 282 0.96 5.03 -10.33
N GLY A 283 2.14 5.11 -10.92
CA GLY A 283 2.81 6.37 -11.22
C GLY A 283 2.10 7.13 -12.32
N ALA A 284 2.14 8.45 -12.25
CA ALA A 284 1.42 9.28 -13.20
C ALA A 284 2.19 9.46 -14.50
N GLN A 285 1.45 9.52 -15.60
CA GLN A 285 1.98 10.07 -16.84
C GLN A 285 2.28 11.56 -16.68
N VAL A 286 3.37 12.05 -17.28
CA VAL A 286 3.56 13.50 -17.44
C VAL A 286 2.80 14.00 -18.67
N GLY A 287 2.18 15.17 -18.53
CA GLY A 287 1.47 15.88 -19.57
C GLY A 287 2.38 16.54 -20.59
N PHE A 288 1.94 17.66 -21.14
CA PHE A 288 2.59 18.33 -22.26
C PHE A 288 3.87 19.04 -21.83
N VAL A 289 4.87 19.04 -22.71
CA VAL A 289 6.16 19.67 -22.43
C VAL A 289 6.56 20.54 -23.60
N TYR A 290 7.04 21.74 -23.28
CA TYR A 290 7.79 22.55 -24.22
C TYR A 290 9.10 21.84 -24.57
N PRO A 291 9.62 21.99 -25.80
CA PRO A 291 10.74 21.19 -26.32
C PRO A 291 12.06 21.32 -25.53
N ASP A 292 12.14 22.18 -24.52
CA ASP A 292 13.30 22.45 -23.68
C ASP A 292 13.30 21.78 -22.30
N ARG A 293 12.26 21.02 -21.91
CA ARG A 293 12.22 20.38 -20.58
C ARG A 293 12.22 18.85 -20.64
N THR A 294 13.04 18.25 -19.80
CA THR A 294 12.99 16.80 -19.53
C THR A 294 11.93 16.51 -18.49
N SER A 295 11.17 15.45 -18.72
CA SER A 295 10.03 15.08 -17.90
C SER A 295 10.01 13.57 -17.72
N VAL A 296 9.82 13.09 -16.51
CA VAL A 296 9.91 11.68 -16.15
C VAL A 296 8.56 11.21 -15.67
N GLY A 297 8.06 10.08 -16.15
CA GLY A 297 6.86 9.47 -15.57
C GLY A 297 7.03 9.26 -14.05
N GLY A 298 5.95 9.39 -13.29
CA GLY A 298 5.98 9.09 -11.86
C GLY A 298 6.23 7.61 -11.60
N LYS A 299 6.73 7.25 -10.43
CA LYS A 299 6.97 5.87 -10.04
C LYS A 299 5.67 5.20 -9.59
N GLY A 300 5.50 3.93 -9.91
CA GLY A 300 4.48 3.07 -9.32
C GLY A 300 5.12 2.02 -8.43
N ILE A 301 4.83 2.05 -7.13
CA ILE A 301 5.35 1.07 -6.17
C ILE A 301 4.17 0.35 -5.52
N GLY A 302 4.07 -0.97 -5.67
CA GLY A 302 3.02 -1.75 -5.03
C GLY A 302 3.17 -1.72 -3.52
N ILE A 303 4.24 -2.34 -3.01
CA ILE A 303 4.61 -2.37 -1.60
C ILE A 303 6.03 -1.81 -1.42
N SER A 304 6.20 -0.82 -0.56
CA SER A 304 7.48 -0.30 -0.11
C SER A 304 7.65 -0.64 1.38
N ASN A 305 8.49 -1.63 1.69
CA ASN A 305 8.71 -2.11 3.05
C ASN A 305 10.11 -1.78 3.56
N THR A 306 10.17 -0.97 4.61
CA THR A 306 11.36 -0.73 5.43
C THR A 306 11.12 -1.08 6.90
N GLY A 307 9.99 -1.72 7.22
CA GLY A 307 9.60 -2.17 8.55
C GLY A 307 9.52 -3.70 8.61
N SER A 308 8.42 -4.25 9.12
CA SER A 308 8.13 -5.67 9.11
C SER A 308 6.76 -5.92 8.48
N ILE A 309 6.68 -6.87 7.55
CA ILE A 309 5.44 -7.42 7.01
C ILE A 309 5.49 -8.94 7.21
N SER A 310 4.40 -9.53 7.70
CA SER A 310 4.19 -10.97 7.81
C SER A 310 2.81 -11.34 7.25
N GLY A 311 2.70 -12.45 6.54
CA GLY A 311 1.40 -13.04 6.19
C GLY A 311 0.72 -13.58 7.44
N GLY A 312 1.37 -14.51 8.17
CA GLY A 312 0.72 -15.08 9.35
C GLY A 312 1.02 -16.56 9.58
N THR A 313 -0.02 -17.36 9.79
CA THR A 313 0.08 -18.77 10.23
C THR A 313 -0.69 -19.78 9.37
N GLU A 314 -1.46 -19.35 8.37
CA GLU A 314 -2.06 -20.24 7.36
C GLU A 314 -1.66 -19.80 5.94
N ASP A 315 -2.35 -20.29 4.90
CA ASP A 315 -1.99 -19.97 3.50
C ASP A 315 -2.26 -18.49 3.17
N ASP A 316 -1.22 -17.66 3.24
CA ASP A 316 -1.29 -16.21 3.11
C ASP A 316 -0.86 -15.71 1.73
N SER A 317 -1.23 -14.46 1.41
CA SER A 317 -0.83 -13.82 0.16
C SER A 317 -0.31 -12.40 0.36
N ILE A 318 0.86 -12.11 -0.20
CA ILE A 318 1.44 -10.77 -0.23
C ILE A 318 1.70 -10.38 -1.68
N THR A 319 0.93 -9.43 -2.20
CA THR A 319 0.98 -9.01 -3.59
C THR A 319 1.31 -7.53 -3.73
N GLY A 320 2.42 -7.21 -4.38
CA GLY A 320 2.79 -5.85 -4.79
C GLY A 320 2.72 -5.67 -6.30
N VAL A 321 1.93 -4.70 -6.78
CA VAL A 321 1.85 -4.32 -8.19
C VAL A 321 2.26 -2.86 -8.36
N GLY A 322 3.38 -2.61 -9.03
CA GLY A 322 3.88 -1.28 -9.35
C GLY A 322 3.87 -1.01 -10.84
N THR A 323 3.14 0.02 -11.28
CA THR A 323 3.11 0.46 -12.68
C THR A 323 3.66 1.86 -12.80
N GLY A 324 4.81 2.00 -13.46
CA GLY A 324 5.43 3.28 -13.75
C GLY A 324 4.62 4.14 -14.71
N GLY A 325 4.64 5.44 -14.49
CA GLY A 325 3.99 6.43 -15.31
C GLY A 325 4.66 6.57 -16.68
N LYS A 326 3.89 6.93 -17.70
CA LYS A 326 4.46 7.21 -19.03
C LYS A 326 5.26 8.50 -19.03
N GLY A 327 6.37 8.50 -19.78
CA GLY A 327 7.04 9.72 -20.19
C GLY A 327 6.16 10.57 -21.10
N THR A 328 6.68 11.72 -21.51
CA THR A 328 5.92 12.74 -22.23
C THR A 328 5.84 12.47 -23.71
N GLN A 329 4.69 12.77 -24.31
CA GLN A 329 4.51 12.74 -25.76
C GLN A 329 4.80 14.13 -26.32
N ASP A 330 5.63 14.18 -27.35
CA ASP A 330 5.86 15.40 -28.12
C ASP A 330 4.58 15.82 -28.84
N ILE A 331 4.26 17.12 -28.76
CA ILE A 331 3.15 17.77 -29.48
C ILE A 331 3.64 18.61 -30.66
N GLY A 332 4.95 18.64 -30.92
CA GLY A 332 5.52 19.20 -32.13
C GLY A 332 4.99 18.50 -33.39
N PHE A 333 5.15 19.17 -34.54
CA PHE A 333 4.62 18.73 -35.84
C PHE A 333 5.03 17.31 -36.27
N ASP A 334 6.04 16.71 -35.62
CA ASP A 334 6.36 15.29 -35.70
C ASP A 334 5.57 14.50 -34.64
N GLN A 335 4.28 14.31 -34.90
CA GLN A 335 3.38 13.58 -34.00
C GLN A 335 3.90 12.17 -33.71
N GLY A 336 4.21 11.86 -32.44
CA GLY A 336 4.31 10.47 -31.97
C GLY A 336 5.55 10.10 -31.17
N ASN A 337 6.56 10.96 -31.05
CA ASN A 337 7.76 10.63 -30.27
C ASN A 337 7.59 10.99 -28.80
N PHE A 338 7.89 10.04 -27.91
CA PHE A 338 8.08 10.37 -26.50
C PHE A 338 9.42 11.10 -26.34
N VAL A 339 9.46 12.15 -25.52
CA VAL A 339 10.68 12.96 -25.28
C VAL A 339 11.32 12.65 -23.92
N GLY A 340 10.51 12.20 -22.97
CA GLY A 340 10.92 11.89 -21.61
C GLY A 340 11.09 10.39 -21.30
N PRO A 341 11.88 10.04 -20.27
CA PRO A 341 11.89 8.68 -19.75
C PRO A 341 10.57 8.29 -19.08
N GLY A 342 10.24 7.00 -19.09
CA GLY A 342 9.15 6.45 -18.29
C GLY A 342 9.53 6.37 -16.81
N GLY A 343 8.54 6.35 -15.94
CA GLY A 343 8.73 6.12 -14.51
C GLY A 343 8.93 4.65 -14.18
N ASP A 344 9.55 4.34 -13.06
CA ASP A 344 9.78 2.96 -12.65
C ASP A 344 8.50 2.31 -12.12
N GLY A 345 8.33 1.01 -12.36
CA GLY A 345 7.29 0.18 -11.77
C GLY A 345 7.92 -0.92 -10.91
N ILE A 346 7.71 -0.86 -9.60
CA ILE A 346 8.27 -1.83 -8.65
C ILE A 346 7.12 -2.53 -7.94
N GLY A 347 7.02 -3.85 -8.07
CA GLY A 347 6.00 -4.62 -7.37
C GLY A 347 6.18 -4.55 -5.86
N ILE A 348 7.29 -5.12 -5.38
CA ILE A 348 7.70 -5.09 -3.96
C ILE A 348 9.11 -4.50 -3.86
N ALA A 349 9.26 -3.39 -3.15
CA ALA A 349 10.53 -2.82 -2.74
C ALA A 349 10.75 -3.12 -1.26
N ASN A 350 11.60 -4.10 -0.96
CA ASN A 350 11.90 -4.51 0.40
C ASN A 350 13.32 -4.08 0.82
N THR A 351 13.45 -3.47 1.99
CA THR A 351 14.75 -3.18 2.61
C THR A 351 14.86 -3.64 4.06
N SER A 352 13.88 -4.40 4.54
CA SER A 352 13.80 -4.90 5.91
C SER A 352 13.16 -6.31 5.92
N ASP A 353 12.48 -6.71 6.98
CA ASP A 353 11.90 -8.05 7.11
C ASP A 353 10.57 -8.17 6.37
N LEU A 354 10.47 -9.17 5.51
CA LEU A 354 9.27 -9.59 4.79
C LEU A 354 9.11 -11.10 4.93
N GLY A 355 8.20 -11.53 5.79
CA GLY A 355 7.85 -12.93 6.03
C GLY A 355 6.60 -13.33 5.27
N ALA A 356 6.57 -14.50 4.65
CA ALA A 356 5.32 -15.07 4.16
C ALA A 356 4.53 -15.65 5.34
N GLY A 357 5.14 -16.47 6.19
CA GLY A 357 4.50 -16.92 7.43
C GLY A 357 4.72 -18.40 7.70
N ASN A 358 3.70 -19.06 8.23
CA ASN A 358 3.58 -20.51 8.11
C ASN A 358 2.37 -20.77 7.23
N GLY A 359 2.39 -21.79 6.38
CA GLY A 359 1.33 -22.01 5.42
C GLY A 359 1.93 -22.35 4.06
N ASN A 360 1.10 -22.49 3.03
CA ASN A 360 1.58 -22.51 1.66
C ASN A 360 1.35 -21.12 1.08
N ASP A 361 2.28 -20.22 1.36
CA ASP A 361 2.11 -18.79 1.16
C ASP A 361 2.48 -18.38 -0.26
N VAL A 362 1.93 -17.25 -0.71
CA VAL A 362 2.22 -16.70 -2.04
C VAL A 362 2.68 -15.24 -1.92
N LEU A 363 3.96 -15.00 -2.18
CA LEU A 363 4.55 -13.68 -2.30
C LEU A 363 4.74 -13.33 -3.77
N THR A 364 3.99 -12.34 -4.26
CA THR A 364 4.01 -11.92 -5.67
C THR A 364 4.40 -10.46 -5.83
N GLY A 365 5.48 -10.19 -6.57
CA GLY A 365 5.85 -8.84 -7.01
C GLY A 365 5.71 -8.68 -8.51
N ILE A 366 4.93 -7.70 -8.96
CA ILE A 366 4.74 -7.35 -10.38
C ILE A 366 5.18 -5.90 -10.63
N GLY A 367 6.25 -5.71 -11.40
CA GLY A 367 6.79 -4.40 -11.75
C GLY A 367 6.72 -4.09 -13.25
N ILE A 368 5.97 -3.07 -13.62
CA ILE A 368 5.79 -2.65 -15.02
C ILE A 368 6.39 -1.27 -15.20
N GLY A 369 7.53 -1.21 -15.88
CA GLY A 369 8.17 0.05 -16.23
C GLY A 369 7.27 0.92 -17.11
N GLY A 370 7.28 2.22 -16.85
CA GLY A 370 6.58 3.21 -17.66
C GLY A 370 7.18 3.30 -19.07
N ILE A 371 6.33 3.60 -20.06
CA ILE A 371 6.80 3.78 -21.44
C ILE A 371 7.43 5.16 -21.57
N GLY A 372 8.68 5.21 -22.04
CA GLY A 372 9.40 6.46 -22.33
C GLY A 372 9.80 6.58 -23.79
N LYS A 373 10.71 7.50 -24.08
CA LYS A 373 11.38 7.56 -25.40
C LYS A 373 12.13 6.26 -25.70
N PRO A 374 12.38 5.92 -26.98
CA PRO A 374 13.18 4.75 -27.34
C PRO A 374 14.49 4.70 -26.54
N GLY A 375 14.71 3.57 -25.84
CA GLY A 375 15.88 3.37 -24.97
C GLY A 375 15.78 4.02 -23.58
N SER A 376 14.64 4.56 -23.18
CA SER A 376 14.43 5.19 -21.87
C SER A 376 13.08 4.83 -21.25
N ASN A 377 12.63 3.58 -21.46
CA ASN A 377 11.53 3.05 -20.65
C ASN A 377 11.95 3.02 -19.18
N GLY A 378 10.98 3.24 -18.30
CA GLY A 378 11.17 3.03 -16.88
C GLY A 378 11.49 1.58 -16.59
N ARG A 379 12.13 1.35 -15.46
CA ARG A 379 12.52 0.02 -15.01
C ARG A 379 11.32 -0.69 -14.41
N GLY A 380 11.05 -1.92 -14.84
CA GLY A 380 10.04 -2.78 -14.22
C GLY A 380 10.67 -3.87 -13.39
N VAL A 381 10.53 -3.81 -12.07
CA VAL A 381 11.11 -4.78 -11.13
C VAL A 381 10.00 -5.48 -10.35
N GLY A 382 9.92 -6.81 -10.45
CA GLY A 382 8.94 -7.59 -9.67
C GLY A 382 9.18 -7.45 -8.17
N ILE A 383 10.31 -8.00 -7.69
CA ILE A 383 10.75 -7.93 -6.30
C ILE A 383 12.17 -7.31 -6.27
N SER A 384 12.31 -6.21 -5.53
CA SER A 384 13.57 -5.52 -5.27
C SER A 384 13.91 -5.65 -3.79
N ASN A 385 14.75 -6.62 -3.43
CA ASN A 385 15.17 -6.86 -2.05
C ASN A 385 16.56 -6.25 -1.78
N THR A 386 16.58 -4.99 -1.37
CA THR A 386 17.80 -4.18 -1.23
C THR A 386 18.11 -3.76 0.23
N GLY A 387 19.20 -3.02 0.50
CA GLY A 387 19.70 -2.70 1.86
C GLY A 387 19.97 -3.91 2.78
N THR A 388 19.26 -3.95 3.91
CA THR A 388 19.30 -5.06 4.89
C THR A 388 18.12 -6.02 4.71
N GLY A 389 17.40 -5.92 3.59
CA GLY A 389 16.15 -6.66 3.37
C GLY A 389 16.35 -8.17 3.37
N ARG A 390 15.46 -8.85 4.10
CA ARG A 390 15.35 -10.31 4.12
C ARG A 390 13.93 -10.70 3.76
N ILE A 391 13.81 -11.64 2.83
CA ILE A 391 12.57 -12.36 2.57
C ILE A 391 12.69 -13.75 3.18
N ASN A 392 11.71 -14.15 3.99
CA ASN A 392 11.63 -15.47 4.60
C ASN A 392 10.29 -16.08 4.19
N ALA A 393 10.28 -17.20 3.47
CA ALA A 393 9.03 -17.86 3.09
C ALA A 393 8.40 -18.49 4.35
N GLY A 394 9.16 -19.33 5.05
CA GLY A 394 8.85 -19.77 6.40
C GLY A 394 8.65 -21.27 6.47
N ASN A 395 7.47 -21.73 6.87
CA ASN A 395 7.15 -23.16 6.92
C ASN A 395 5.98 -23.46 5.97
N GLY A 396 6.15 -24.48 5.12
CA GLY A 396 5.15 -24.98 4.17
C GLY A 396 5.65 -24.80 2.73
N ASN A 397 4.81 -25.06 1.74
CA ASN A 397 5.23 -25.07 0.34
C ASN A 397 4.99 -23.68 -0.27
N ASP A 398 5.93 -22.77 -0.08
CA ASP A 398 5.75 -21.36 -0.37
C ASP A 398 6.09 -21.01 -1.82
N GLN A 399 5.55 -19.89 -2.30
CA GLN A 399 5.79 -19.38 -3.65
C GLN A 399 6.30 -17.95 -3.61
N ILE A 400 7.50 -17.74 -4.14
CA ILE A 400 8.09 -16.41 -4.29
C ILE A 400 8.17 -16.08 -5.78
N LEU A 401 7.27 -15.21 -6.23
CA LEU A 401 7.00 -14.93 -7.64
C LEU A 401 7.34 -13.47 -7.99
N GLY A 402 8.46 -13.26 -8.68
CA GLY A 402 8.88 -11.95 -9.18
C GLY A 402 8.71 -11.81 -10.70
N TYR A 403 7.83 -10.90 -11.12
CA TYR A 403 7.58 -10.58 -12.52
C TYR A 403 7.92 -9.12 -12.80
N GLY A 404 8.83 -8.85 -13.74
CA GLY A 404 9.15 -7.47 -14.10
C GLY A 404 9.44 -7.28 -15.58
N THR A 405 9.13 -6.10 -16.12
CA THR A 405 9.49 -5.78 -17.52
C THR A 405 10.99 -5.63 -17.74
N THR A 406 11.77 -5.47 -16.66
CA THR A 406 13.23 -5.37 -16.68
C THR A 406 13.90 -6.44 -15.84
N VAL A 407 13.43 -6.71 -14.63
CA VAL A 407 13.97 -7.75 -13.74
C VAL A 407 12.83 -8.39 -12.94
N GLY A 408 12.78 -9.71 -12.87
CA GLY A 408 11.81 -10.41 -12.02
C GLY A 408 12.15 -10.24 -10.54
N ILE A 409 13.36 -10.64 -10.12
CA ILE A 409 13.85 -10.54 -8.75
C ILE A 409 15.26 -9.94 -8.72
N GLU A 410 15.51 -8.98 -7.83
CA GLU A 410 16.85 -8.43 -7.59
C GLU A 410 17.19 -8.17 -6.12
N GLY A 411 18.48 -8.03 -5.81
CA GLY A 411 18.91 -7.58 -4.48
C GLY A 411 20.31 -6.95 -4.35
N ASN A 412 20.91 -7.01 -3.15
CA ASN A 412 22.16 -6.30 -2.79
C ASN A 412 23.46 -7.05 -3.07
N GLY A 413 23.45 -7.96 -4.02
CA GLY A 413 24.57 -8.82 -4.32
C GLY A 413 24.42 -10.22 -3.73
N VAL A 414 25.45 -11.01 -3.99
CA VAL A 414 25.39 -12.48 -3.89
C VAL A 414 26.01 -13.03 -2.59
N ASN A 415 26.40 -12.15 -1.66
CA ASN A 415 27.16 -12.52 -0.47
C ASN A 415 26.33 -12.58 0.81
N VAL A 416 25.09 -12.08 0.80
CA VAL A 416 24.16 -12.13 1.93
C VAL A 416 22.88 -12.75 1.44
N VAL A 417 22.35 -13.73 2.18
CA VAL A 417 21.06 -14.37 1.86
C VAL A 417 20.00 -13.28 1.85
N GLY A 418 19.44 -13.03 0.67
CA GLY A 418 18.36 -12.07 0.50
C GLY A 418 16.99 -12.75 0.59
N ILE A 419 16.91 -14.00 0.15
CA ILE A 419 15.70 -14.82 0.20
C ILE A 419 16.04 -16.17 0.83
N ASP A 420 15.23 -16.57 1.80
CA ASP A 420 15.30 -17.84 2.53
C ASP A 420 13.94 -18.54 2.36
N GLY A 421 13.91 -19.75 1.80
CA GLY A 421 12.69 -20.54 1.66
C GLY A 421 12.21 -21.06 3.01
N GLY A 422 13.13 -21.59 3.80
CA GLY A 422 12.83 -22.08 5.14
C GLY A 422 12.60 -23.58 5.13
N VAL A 423 11.37 -24.03 5.41
CA VAL A 423 11.04 -25.46 5.53
C VAL A 423 9.80 -25.80 4.70
N GLY A 424 9.98 -26.55 3.62
CA GLY A 424 8.92 -27.08 2.77
C GLY A 424 9.38 -27.17 1.32
N ASP A 425 8.52 -27.64 0.42
CA ASP A 425 8.86 -27.74 -1.01
C ASP A 425 8.52 -26.41 -1.70
N ASP A 426 9.46 -25.46 -1.70
CA ASP A 426 9.24 -24.08 -2.13
C ASP A 426 9.44 -23.87 -3.64
N LEU A 427 8.78 -22.85 -4.19
CA LEU A 427 8.93 -22.40 -5.57
C LEU A 427 9.47 -20.96 -5.63
N PHE A 428 10.64 -20.81 -6.22
CA PHE A 428 11.22 -19.52 -6.57
C PHE A 428 11.07 -19.26 -8.06
N LYS A 429 10.26 -18.26 -8.43
CA LYS A 429 10.04 -17.90 -9.82
C LYS A 429 10.40 -16.45 -10.10
N ALA A 430 11.30 -16.24 -11.06
CA ALA A 430 11.69 -14.91 -11.53
C ALA A 430 11.55 -14.82 -13.06
N ARG A 431 10.73 -13.91 -13.56
CA ARG A 431 10.44 -13.78 -14.99
C ARG A 431 10.48 -12.34 -15.49
N LYS A 432 11.05 -12.17 -16.68
CA LYS A 432 10.82 -11.00 -17.53
C LYS A 432 9.45 -11.11 -18.18
N ILE A 433 8.71 -10.00 -18.20
CA ILE A 433 7.37 -9.94 -18.79
C ILE A 433 7.25 -8.82 -19.83
N SER A 434 6.39 -8.98 -20.82
CA SER A 434 6.09 -7.91 -21.79
C SER A 434 4.93 -7.00 -21.34
N GLY A 435 4.26 -7.34 -20.25
CA GLY A 435 3.09 -6.65 -19.71
C GLY A 435 2.13 -7.64 -19.04
N LEU A 436 0.89 -7.19 -18.83
CA LEU A 436 -0.21 -8.02 -18.32
C LEU A 436 -1.24 -8.27 -19.41
N ASN A 437 -1.94 -9.40 -19.33
CA ASN A 437 -3.11 -9.67 -20.17
C ASN A 437 -4.36 -8.96 -19.62
N ALA A 438 -5.51 -9.18 -20.26
CA ALA A 438 -6.77 -8.54 -19.85
C ALA A 438 -7.27 -8.97 -18.45
N GLN A 439 -6.77 -10.08 -17.91
CA GLN A 439 -7.09 -10.57 -16.57
C GLN A 439 -6.10 -10.08 -15.50
N GLY A 440 -5.08 -9.31 -15.90
CA GLY A 440 -4.00 -8.88 -14.99
C GLY A 440 -2.89 -9.92 -14.82
N ASN A 441 -2.90 -11.01 -15.57
CA ASN A 441 -1.86 -12.04 -15.46
C ASN A 441 -0.60 -11.65 -16.24
N PRO A 442 0.61 -11.95 -15.75
CA PRO A 442 1.84 -11.65 -16.46
C PRO A 442 1.98 -12.41 -17.77
N ILE A 443 2.48 -11.73 -18.81
CA ILE A 443 2.82 -12.33 -20.11
C ILE A 443 4.34 -12.48 -20.17
N GLU A 444 4.85 -13.70 -20.06
CA GLU A 444 6.29 -13.97 -20.07
C GLU A 444 6.95 -13.53 -21.39
N SER A 445 8.08 -12.84 -21.28
CA SER A 445 8.92 -12.45 -22.42
C SER A 445 9.64 -13.67 -23.01
N ALA A 446 9.87 -13.68 -24.33
CA ALA A 446 10.71 -14.70 -24.95
C ALA A 446 12.18 -14.59 -24.48
N ASN A 447 12.65 -13.37 -24.17
CA ASN A 447 13.98 -13.15 -23.62
C ASN A 447 13.93 -13.11 -22.09
N GLN A 448 14.50 -14.13 -21.46
CA GLN A 448 14.61 -14.28 -19.99
C GLN A 448 16.03 -13.99 -19.46
N ASP A 449 16.93 -13.43 -20.28
CA ASP A 449 18.26 -13.03 -19.82
C ASP A 449 18.17 -11.81 -18.90
N GLY A 450 18.85 -11.83 -17.75
CA GLY A 450 18.78 -10.80 -16.70
C GLY A 450 17.46 -10.77 -15.94
N ALA A 451 16.67 -11.85 -15.93
CA ALA A 451 15.42 -11.92 -15.16
C ALA A 451 15.65 -11.98 -13.64
N VAL A 452 16.85 -12.38 -13.21
CA VAL A 452 17.29 -12.37 -11.82
C VAL A 452 18.62 -11.63 -11.71
N ALA A 453 18.81 -10.78 -10.68
CA ALA A 453 20.01 -9.95 -10.59
C ALA A 453 20.48 -9.69 -9.15
N ASN A 454 21.76 -9.92 -8.89
CA ASN A 454 22.45 -9.56 -7.65
C ASN A 454 21.72 -10.07 -6.40
N ILE A 455 21.30 -11.33 -6.37
CA ILE A 455 20.58 -11.90 -5.23
C ILE A 455 21.18 -13.24 -4.84
N PHE A 456 21.17 -13.55 -3.55
CA PHE A 456 21.39 -14.89 -3.02
C PHE A 456 20.06 -15.44 -2.51
N ILE A 457 19.62 -16.55 -3.10
CA ILE A 457 18.45 -17.34 -2.68
C ILE A 457 18.95 -18.64 -2.04
N SER A 458 18.51 -18.91 -0.82
CA SER A 458 18.66 -20.19 -0.12
C SER A 458 17.31 -20.85 -0.06
N ALA A 459 17.18 -22.07 -0.59
CA ALA A 459 15.91 -22.80 -0.58
C ALA A 459 15.60 -23.32 0.84
N GLY A 460 16.58 -23.92 1.51
CA GLY A 460 16.44 -24.28 2.92
C GLY A 460 16.31 -25.78 3.08
N ASN A 461 15.20 -26.26 3.66
CA ASN A 461 14.92 -27.68 3.83
C ASN A 461 13.68 -28.06 3.02
N GLY A 462 13.84 -28.92 2.01
CA GLY A 462 12.74 -29.25 1.10
C GLY A 462 13.21 -29.82 -0.22
N ASN A 463 12.27 -30.13 -1.11
CA ASN A 463 12.57 -30.42 -2.51
C ASN A 463 12.19 -29.19 -3.35
N ASP A 464 13.09 -28.21 -3.38
CA ASP A 464 12.76 -26.88 -3.85
C ASP A 464 12.90 -26.74 -5.36
N ILE A 465 12.16 -25.81 -5.94
CA ILE A 465 12.16 -25.52 -7.38
C ILE A 465 12.61 -24.09 -7.64
N PHE A 466 13.72 -23.97 -8.36
CA PHE A 466 14.19 -22.70 -8.94
C PHE A 466 13.71 -22.59 -10.39
N ASP A 467 12.55 -21.95 -10.60
CA ASP A 467 12.04 -21.57 -11.92
C ASP A 467 12.45 -20.13 -12.28
N LEU A 468 13.75 -19.91 -12.43
CA LEU A 468 14.32 -18.59 -12.66
C LEU A 468 14.62 -18.38 -14.14
N GLY A 469 14.39 -17.17 -14.65
CA GLY A 469 15.10 -16.76 -15.86
C GLY A 469 16.62 -16.70 -15.62
N PHE A 470 17.42 -16.51 -16.66
CA PHE A 470 18.87 -16.50 -16.48
C PHE A 470 19.34 -15.14 -15.99
N GLY A 471 20.41 -15.08 -15.21
CA GLY A 471 20.83 -13.83 -14.60
C GLY A 471 22.03 -13.98 -13.68
N SER A 472 22.39 -12.89 -13.00
CA SER A 472 23.52 -12.88 -12.06
C SER A 472 22.98 -13.16 -10.65
N ALA A 473 22.97 -14.42 -10.23
CA ALA A 473 22.43 -14.82 -8.92
C ALA A 473 23.26 -15.95 -8.31
N LYS A 474 23.17 -16.06 -6.99
CA LYS A 474 23.67 -17.19 -6.22
C LYS A 474 22.49 -17.99 -5.69
N LEU A 475 22.50 -19.30 -5.90
CA LEU A 475 21.45 -20.21 -5.48
C LEU A 475 22.08 -21.30 -4.59
N SER A 476 21.42 -21.62 -3.50
CA SER A 476 21.73 -22.79 -2.68
C SER A 476 20.45 -23.57 -2.51
N GLY A 477 20.40 -24.83 -2.93
CA GLY A 477 19.25 -25.70 -2.66
C GLY A 477 19.11 -25.95 -1.15
N GLY A 478 20.17 -26.46 -0.53
CA GLY A 478 20.18 -26.65 0.93
C GLY A 478 20.06 -28.12 1.26
N GLN A 479 19.03 -28.52 2.01
CA GLN A 479 18.76 -29.91 2.34
C GLN A 479 17.55 -30.44 1.57
N GLY A 480 17.80 -31.38 0.67
CA GLY A 480 16.76 -32.19 0.02
C GLY A 480 17.09 -32.49 -1.43
N TYR A 481 16.07 -32.54 -2.29
CA TYR A 481 16.24 -32.78 -3.73
C TYR A 481 15.78 -31.56 -4.53
N ASP A 482 16.72 -30.66 -4.77
CA ASP A 482 16.48 -29.36 -5.35
C ASP A 482 16.61 -29.38 -6.87
N THR A 483 15.70 -28.67 -7.53
CA THR A 483 15.59 -28.65 -9.00
C THR A 483 15.78 -27.23 -9.53
N LEU A 484 16.73 -27.06 -10.44
CA LEU A 484 16.92 -25.85 -11.24
C LEU A 484 16.36 -26.03 -12.64
N LEU A 485 15.40 -25.16 -13.01
CA LEU A 485 14.86 -25.07 -14.36
C LEU A 485 15.57 -23.95 -15.11
N LEU A 486 16.31 -24.28 -16.18
CA LEU A 486 16.94 -23.30 -17.04
C LEU A 486 16.01 -22.92 -18.20
N PRO A 487 15.84 -21.62 -18.50
CA PRO A 487 15.04 -21.17 -19.62
C PRO A 487 15.73 -21.47 -20.96
N VAL A 488 14.99 -21.48 -22.06
CA VAL A 488 15.61 -21.53 -23.39
C VAL A 488 16.05 -20.12 -23.79
N LEU A 489 17.36 -19.88 -23.89
CA LEU A 489 17.94 -18.60 -24.32
C LEU A 489 18.74 -18.73 -25.62
N GLY A 490 18.30 -18.05 -26.68
CA GLY A 490 19.06 -17.94 -27.93
C GLY A 490 19.43 -19.30 -28.53
N SER A 491 20.73 -19.57 -28.68
CA SER A 491 21.26 -20.87 -29.14
C SER A 491 21.02 -22.01 -28.15
N GLY A 492 20.71 -21.69 -26.90
CA GLY A 492 20.41 -22.67 -25.84
C GLY A 492 21.62 -23.50 -25.45
N ILE A 493 22.84 -22.98 -25.43
CA ILE A 493 24.01 -23.72 -24.94
C ILE A 493 24.42 -23.19 -23.55
N TYR A 494 24.35 -24.08 -22.56
CA TYR A 494 24.81 -23.86 -21.21
C TYR A 494 26.08 -24.65 -20.94
N THR A 495 27.08 -24.01 -20.35
CA THR A 495 28.32 -24.67 -19.90
C THR A 495 28.33 -24.71 -18.37
N ILE A 496 28.60 -25.88 -17.80
CA ILE A 496 28.77 -26.04 -16.35
C ILE A 496 30.26 -26.03 -16.01
N GLY A 497 30.68 -25.07 -15.19
CA GLY A 497 32.04 -24.99 -14.67
C GLY A 497 32.33 -26.03 -13.58
N THR A 498 33.58 -26.16 -13.17
CA THR A 498 33.95 -26.96 -12.00
C THR A 498 33.53 -26.26 -10.70
N PRO A 499 33.17 -26.99 -9.62
CA PRO A 499 32.88 -26.38 -8.33
C PRO A 499 34.07 -25.58 -7.81
N ASP A 500 33.80 -24.47 -7.13
CA ASP A 500 34.80 -23.74 -6.36
C ASP A 500 35.10 -24.44 -5.01
N VAL A 501 35.95 -23.82 -4.18
CA VAL A 501 36.34 -24.36 -2.86
C VAL A 501 35.16 -24.48 -1.87
N ASN A 502 34.06 -23.80 -2.13
CA ASN A 502 32.85 -23.82 -1.32
C ASN A 502 31.75 -24.70 -1.95
N GLY A 503 32.07 -25.44 -3.02
CA GLY A 503 31.12 -26.31 -3.71
C GLY A 503 30.17 -25.59 -4.67
N PHE A 504 30.40 -24.32 -4.99
CA PHE A 504 29.56 -23.59 -5.94
C PHE A 504 30.01 -23.83 -7.38
N LEU A 505 29.08 -24.24 -8.22
CA LEU A 505 29.21 -24.37 -9.67
C LEU A 505 28.86 -23.05 -10.36
N GLN A 506 29.55 -22.73 -11.44
CA GLN A 506 29.16 -21.62 -12.32
C GLN A 506 28.47 -22.16 -13.57
N ILE A 507 27.25 -21.73 -13.82
CA ILE A 507 26.52 -22.00 -15.06
C ILE A 507 26.57 -20.73 -15.91
N LYS A 508 27.06 -20.88 -17.15
CA LYS A 508 27.16 -19.79 -18.13
C LYS A 508 26.34 -20.13 -19.36
N ASN A 509 25.70 -19.13 -19.95
CA ASN A 509 25.02 -19.28 -21.24
C ASN A 509 25.83 -18.54 -22.32
N THR A 510 26.06 -19.17 -23.47
CA THR A 510 26.87 -18.57 -24.56
C THR A 510 26.28 -17.29 -25.16
N ALA A 511 24.98 -17.07 -25.01
CA ALA A 511 24.27 -15.88 -25.47
C ALA A 511 24.13 -14.80 -24.38
N SER A 512 24.69 -15.00 -23.19
CA SER A 512 24.57 -14.08 -22.05
C SER A 512 25.92 -13.79 -21.41
N THR A 513 26.07 -12.59 -20.85
CA THR A 513 27.20 -12.24 -19.99
C THR A 513 26.95 -12.59 -18.52
N ASN A 514 25.73 -12.99 -18.18
CA ASN A 514 25.35 -13.33 -16.81
C ASN A 514 25.94 -14.69 -16.40
N VAL A 515 26.13 -14.87 -15.09
CA VAL A 515 26.62 -16.11 -14.50
C VAL A 515 25.73 -16.48 -13.33
N LEU A 516 25.14 -17.68 -13.39
CA LEU A 516 24.47 -18.29 -12.25
C LEU A 516 25.50 -19.06 -11.43
N THR A 517 25.50 -18.85 -10.13
CA THR A 517 26.36 -19.56 -9.18
C THR A 517 25.47 -20.45 -8.32
N VAL A 518 25.66 -21.76 -8.33
CA VAL A 518 24.72 -22.71 -7.71
C VAL A 518 25.43 -23.74 -6.84
N SER A 519 24.82 -24.14 -5.72
CA SER A 519 25.29 -25.24 -4.88
C SER A 519 24.12 -26.06 -4.36
N GLY A 520 24.34 -27.36 -4.10
CA GLY A 520 23.30 -28.25 -3.59
C GLY A 520 22.07 -28.28 -4.49
N ILE A 521 22.29 -28.46 -5.81
CA ILE A 521 21.21 -28.66 -6.77
C ILE A 521 21.39 -30.06 -7.35
N GLU A 522 20.43 -30.93 -7.09
CA GLU A 522 20.47 -32.33 -7.49
C GLU A 522 20.07 -32.49 -8.95
N HIS A 523 19.10 -31.70 -9.42
CA HIS A 523 18.59 -31.77 -10.79
C HIS A 523 18.67 -30.43 -11.52
N ILE A 524 19.22 -30.47 -12.75
CA ILE A 524 19.20 -29.33 -13.68
C ILE A 524 18.42 -29.75 -14.93
N LEU A 525 17.29 -29.08 -15.18
CA LEU A 525 16.47 -29.30 -16.36
C LEU A 525 16.65 -28.15 -17.35
N SER A 526 17.10 -28.46 -18.56
CA SER A 526 17.53 -27.45 -19.52
C SER A 526 16.43 -26.88 -20.42
N GLY A 527 15.17 -27.29 -20.26
CA GLY A 527 14.04 -26.79 -21.07
C GLY A 527 14.16 -27.04 -22.58
N GLY A 528 15.09 -27.91 -23.03
CA GLY A 528 15.43 -28.11 -24.44
C GLY A 528 16.76 -27.48 -24.88
N ALA A 529 17.43 -26.75 -23.99
CA ALA A 529 18.79 -26.28 -24.18
C ALA A 529 19.80 -27.44 -24.07
N THR A 530 20.94 -27.33 -24.77
CA THR A 530 22.06 -28.27 -24.67
C THR A 530 22.93 -27.92 -23.46
N LEU A 531 23.19 -28.92 -22.62
CA LEU A 531 24.09 -28.82 -21.48
C LEU A 531 25.45 -29.42 -21.87
N VAL A 532 26.53 -28.64 -21.75
CA VAL A 532 27.90 -29.02 -22.13
C VAL A 532 28.81 -29.06 -20.93
#